data_AF-A0A9X7M1P4-F1
#
_entry.id   AF-A0A9X7M1P4-F1
#
_cell.length_a   1.000
_cell.length_b   1.000
_cell.length_c   1.000
_cell.angle_alpha   90.00
_cell.angle_beta   90.00
_cell.angle_gamma   90.00
#
_symmetry.space_group_name_H-M   'P 1'
#
loop_
_entity.id
_entity.type
_entity.pdbx_description
1 polymer ?
#
loop_
_entity_poly.entity_id
_entity_poly.type
_entity_poly.pdbx_seq_one_letter_code
_entity_poly.pdbx_strand_id
1 'polypeptide(L)' 'MKHCMKCNNIVEHLSYSTLRKIKKSAAEFKHSDKEEMHKIKISALQFSNKKICEYCYLENLAYLTTIMKIKAIQQEKSLS' A
#
# COMPACT_ATOMS: atom_id res chain seq x y z
N MET A 1 17.52 -1.19 -15.74
CA MET A 1 17.11 -0.80 -14.38
C MET A 1 15.74 -0.14 -14.45
N LYS A 2 14.80 -0.40 -13.52
CA LYS A 2 13.50 0.29 -13.51
C LYS A 2 13.53 1.40 -12.45
N HIS A 3 13.00 2.57 -12.81
CA HIS A 3 12.84 3.70 -11.89
C HIS A 3 11.44 3.70 -11.29
N CYS A 4 11.34 4.12 -10.03
CA CYS A 4 10.09 4.33 -9.33
C CYS A 4 9.31 5.47 -9.99
N MET A 5 8.04 5.24 -10.32
CA MET A 5 7.19 6.26 -10.95
C MET A 5 6.85 7.46 -10.04
N LYS A 6 7.12 7.37 -8.74
CA LYS A 6 6.81 8.42 -7.75
C LYS A 6 8.00 9.32 -7.42
N CYS A 7 9.20 8.76 -7.30
CA CYS A 7 10.38 9.48 -6.80
C CYS A 7 11.61 9.33 -7.68
N ASN A 8 11.51 8.67 -8.84
CA ASN A 8 12.61 8.35 -9.76
C ASN A 8 13.79 7.54 -9.17
N ASN A 9 13.73 7.12 -7.90
CA ASN A 9 14.70 6.22 -7.30
C ASN A 9 14.70 4.84 -8.00
N ILE A 10 15.79 4.11 -7.83
CA ILE A 10 15.93 2.75 -8.34
C ILE A 10 14.92 1.85 -7.60
N VAL A 11 14.17 1.04 -8.35
CA VAL A 11 13.34 0.00 -7.74
C VAL A 11 14.23 -1.17 -7.32
N GLU A 12 14.23 -1.53 -6.03
CA GLU A 12 15.07 -2.61 -5.53
C GLU A 12 14.77 -3.95 -6.23
N HIS A 13 15.81 -4.79 -6.35
CA HIS A 13 15.69 -6.13 -6.91
C HIS A 13 15.14 -7.11 -5.87
N LEU A 14 13.83 -7.10 -5.68
CA LEU A 14 13.13 -8.16 -4.95
C LEU A 14 12.95 -9.41 -5.80
N SER A 15 13.01 -10.57 -5.15
CA SER A 15 12.81 -11.87 -5.81
C SER A 15 11.40 -11.97 -6.40
N TYR A 16 11.30 -12.62 -7.55
CA TYR A 16 10.01 -12.81 -8.24
C TYR A 16 9.01 -13.57 -7.36
N SER A 17 9.48 -14.54 -6.57
CA SER A 17 8.65 -15.29 -5.62
C SER A 17 8.04 -14.40 -4.54
N THR A 18 8.80 -13.43 -4.01
CA THR A 18 8.29 -12.48 -3.01
C THR A 18 7.24 -11.58 -3.64
N LEU A 19 7.50 -11.02 -4.82
CA LEU A 19 6.55 -10.15 -5.51
C LEU A 19 5.26 -10.88 -5.87
N ARG A 20 5.34 -12.16 -6.26
CA ARG A 20 4.17 -13.01 -6.54
C ARG A 20 3.31 -13.22 -5.29
N LYS A 21 3.92 -13.45 -4.13
CA LYS A 21 3.20 -13.56 -2.85
C LYS A 21 2.47 -12.26 -2.52
N ILE A 22 3.15 -11.11 -2.61
CA ILE A 22 2.56 -9.80 -2.35
C ILE A 22 1.37 -9.54 -3.29
N LYS A 23 1.53 -9.81 -4.58
CA LYS A 23 0.46 -9.64 -5.58
C LYS A 23 -0.77 -10.48 -5.25
N LYS A 24 -0.57 -11.75 -4.87
CA LYS A 24 -1.65 -12.67 -4.47
C LYS A 24 -2.38 -12.14 -3.24
N SER A 25 -1.65 -11.81 -2.18
CA SER A 25 -2.24 -11.29 -0.94
C SER A 25 -3.01 -9.98 -1.15
N ALA A 26 -2.51 -9.08 -2.00
CA ALA A 26 -3.19 -7.84 -2.34
C ALA A 26 -4.49 -8.07 -3.14
N ALA A 27 -4.49 -9.03 -4.07
CA ALA A 27 -5.68 -9.37 -4.84
C ALA A 27 -6.80 -9.96 -3.96
N GLU A 28 -6.44 -10.81 -3.00
CA GLU A 28 -7.35 -11.51 -2.08
C GLU A 28 -7.83 -10.65 -0.90
N PHE A 29 -7.43 -9.38 -0.83
CA PHE A 29 -7.79 -8.49 0.28
C PHE A 29 -9.30 -8.18 0.29
N LYS A 30 -10.04 -8.86 1.19
CA LYS A 30 -11.52 -8.86 1.26
C LYS A 30 -12.16 -7.56 1.77
N HIS A 31 -11.40 -6.69 2.43
CA HIS A 31 -11.92 -5.47 3.07
C HIS A 31 -11.51 -4.18 2.33
N SER A 32 -11.36 -4.24 1.00
CA SER A 32 -10.98 -3.09 0.17
C SER A 32 -12.13 -2.11 -0.11
N ASP A 33 -13.27 -2.24 0.57
CA ASP A 33 -14.47 -1.42 0.33
C ASP A 33 -14.35 -0.03 0.97
N LYS A 34 -13.50 0.11 1.99
CA LYS A 34 -13.12 1.41 2.55
C LYS A 34 -12.07 2.07 1.67
N GLU A 35 -12.19 3.37 1.46
CA GLU A 35 -11.32 4.16 0.57
C GLU A 35 -9.82 3.96 0.86
N GLU A 36 -9.39 4.06 2.13
CA GLU A 36 -7.99 3.87 2.50
C GLU A 36 -7.52 2.42 2.27
N MET A 37 -8.36 1.43 2.55
CA MET A 37 -8.03 0.02 2.31
C MET A 37 -7.91 -0.27 0.81
N HIS A 38 -8.75 0.35 -0.02
CA HIS A 38 -8.60 0.31 -1.47
C HIS A 38 -7.25 0.89 -1.92
N LYS A 39 -6.88 2.06 -1.40
CA LYS A 39 -5.59 2.71 -1.70
C LYS A 39 -4.39 1.86 -1.27
N ILE A 40 -4.47 1.18 -0.12
CA ILE A 40 -3.46 0.21 0.35
C ILE A 40 -3.32 -0.94 -0.65
N LYS A 41 -4.44 -1.54 -1.09
CA LYS A 41 -4.46 -2.62 -2.10
C LYS A 41 -3.80 -2.17 -3.40
N ILE A 42 -4.13 -0.99 -3.92
CA ILE A 42 -3.53 -0.45 -5.14
C ILE A 42 -2.02 -0.23 -4.98
N SER A 43 -1.57 0.33 -3.84
CA SER A 43 -0.15 0.53 -3.54
C SER A 43 0.63 -0.80 -3.54
N ALA A 44 0.08 -1.84 -2.91
CA ALA A 44 0.69 -3.18 -2.90
C ALA A 44 0.76 -3.80 -4.30
N LEU A 45 -0.26 -3.60 -5.14
CA LEU A 45 -0.22 -4.03 -6.53
C LEU A 45 0.82 -3.26 -7.35
N GLN A 46 0.95 -1.94 -7.17
CA GLN A 46 1.96 -1.13 -7.83
C GLN A 46 3.38 -1.58 -7.46
N PHE A 47 3.60 -1.86 -6.17
CA PHE A 47 4.88 -2.38 -5.67
C PHE A 47 5.20 -3.76 -6.24
N SER A 48 4.26 -4.71 -6.18
CA SER A 48 4.46 -6.08 -6.71
C SER A 48 4.75 -6.11 -8.22
N ASN A 49 4.26 -5.12 -8.96
CA ASN A 49 4.52 -4.97 -10.40
C ASN A 49 5.76 -4.11 -10.71
N LYS A 50 6.57 -3.77 -9.70
CA LYS A 50 7.78 -2.95 -9.84
C LYS A 50 7.52 -1.55 -10.45
N LYS A 51 6.37 -0.95 -10.12
CA LYS A 51 6.03 0.43 -10.54
C LYS A 51 6.53 1.47 -9.53
N ILE A 52 6.51 1.13 -8.24
CA ILE A 52 7.03 1.96 -7.14
C ILE A 52 8.13 1.21 -6.39
N CYS A 53 9.07 1.93 -5.77
CA CYS A 53 10.09 1.37 -4.89
C CYS A 53 9.53 1.02 -3.50
N GLU A 54 10.30 0.28 -2.71
CA GLU A 54 9.91 -0.12 -1.35
C GLU A 54 9.66 1.10 -0.45
N TYR A 55 10.52 2.12 -0.52
CA TYR A 55 10.35 3.35 0.25
C TYR A 55 8.97 4.00 0.02
N CYS A 56 8.61 4.28 -1.25
CA CYS A 56 7.31 4.88 -1.57
C CYS A 56 6.13 3.96 -1.22
N TYR A 57 6.33 2.64 -1.25
CA TYR A 57 5.30 1.69 -0.82
C TYR A 57 5.04 1.81 0.69
N LEU A 58 6.10 1.76 1.50
CA LEU A 58 6.02 1.85 2.96
C LEU A 58 5.52 3.21 3.44
N GLU A 59 5.95 4.30 2.81
CA GLU A 59 5.50 5.66 3.12
C GLU A 59 3.98 5.80 2.91
N ASN A 60 3.45 5.33 1.77
CA ASN A 60 1.99 5.36 1.53
C ASN A 60 1.24 4.49 2.55
N LEU A 61 1.79 3.32 2.91
CA LEU A 61 1.17 2.46 3.91
C LEU A 61 1.06 3.19 5.25
N ALA A 62 2.16 3.78 5.74
CA ALA A 62 2.19 4.52 6.99
C ALA A 62 1.20 5.69 7.00
N TYR A 63 1.14 6.45 5.91
CA TYR A 63 0.18 7.55 5.77
C TYR A 63 -1.27 7.06 5.83
N LEU A 64 -1.62 6.06 5.02
CA LEU A 64 -3.01 5.57 4.92
C LEU A 64 -3.48 4.93 6.23
N THR A 65 -2.64 4.13 6.89
CA THR A 65 -2.99 3.53 8.18
C THR A 65 -3.17 4.58 9.27
N THR A 66 -2.36 5.65 9.26
CA THR A 66 -2.50 6.79 10.17
C THR A 66 -3.84 7.50 9.97
N ILE A 67 -4.22 7.79 8.72
CA ILE A 67 -5.53 8.40 8.41
C ILE A 67 -6.68 7.52 8.89
N MET A 68 -6.59 6.21 8.66
CA MET A 68 -7.60 5.26 9.15
C MET A 68 -7.74 5.31 10.68
N LYS A 69 -6.61 5.37 11.41
CA LYS A 69 -6.65 5.46 12.88
C LYS A 69 -7.27 6.77 13.36
N ILE A 70 -6.95 7.89 12.72
CA ILE A 70 -7.55 9.20 13.03
C ILE A 70 -9.07 9.14 12.82
N LYS A 71 -9.53 8.62 11.67
CA LYS A 71 -10.95 8.46 11.37
C LYS A 71 -11.67 7.56 12.38
N ALA A 72 -11.04 6.46 12.80
CA ALA A 72 -11.60 5.57 13.82
C ALA A 72 -11.78 6.29 15.17
N ILE A 73 -10.77 7.06 15.61
CA ILE A 73 -10.85 7.86 16.85
C ILE A 73 -11.96 8.92 16.75
N GLN A 74 -12.11 9.57 15.59
CA GLN A 74 -13.17 10.56 15.37
C GLN A 74 -14.57 9.93 15.42
N GLN A 75 -14.74 8.73 14.87
CA GLN A 75 -16.00 7.99 14.94
C GLN A 75 -16.34 7.59 16.38
N GLU A 76 -15.37 7.11 17.16
CA GLU A 76 -15.55 6.80 18.58
C GLU A 76 -16.03 8.03 19.37
N LYS A 77 -15.41 9.20 19.14
CA LYS A 77 -15.81 10.47 19.78
C LYS A 77 -17.19 10.98 19.37
N SER A 78 -17.66 10.67 18.16
CA SER A 78 -19.02 11.06 17.73
C SER A 78 -20.13 10.17 18.29
N LEU A 79 -19.77 9.00 18.82
CA LEU A 79 -20.69 8.03 19.39
C LEU A 79 -20.74 8.08 20.93
N SER A 80 -19.81 8.82 21.55
CA SER A 80 -19.75 9.10 23.00
C SER A 80 -20.40 10.42 23.34
#